data_AF-A0A954AAB5-F1
#
_entry.id   AF-A0A954AAB5-F1
#
_cell.length_a   1.000
_cell.length_b   1.000
_cell.length_c   1.000
_cell.angle_alpha   90.00
_cell.angle_beta   90.00
_cell.angle_gamma   90.00
#
_symmetry.space_group_name_H-M   'P 1'
#
loop_
_entity.id
_entity.type
_entity.pdbx_description
1 polymer ?
#
loop_
_entity_poly.entity_id
_entity_poly.type
_entity_poly.pdbx_seq_one_letter_code
_entity_poly.pdbx_strand_id
1 'polypeptide(L)'
;QVHGSDLDPALNPGAQYFGEAQYVTPDDALAGNGWNNASWENLTIASSPPYSASLPDPGTHRQEPAIFAWVDIDPAVTLTSVDIDGRLYFAYRVTDNGDGTWHYEYAIHNVNSDRSIGSFAVPVDSSVGLASIGFHDVDYHSNEPYDGTDWPFTADGTTLTWATTPFATNANANALRWGTLYNFRFDADT
;
A
#
# COMPACT_ATOMS: atom_id res chain seq x y z
N GLN A 1 3.70 -4.08 13.56
CA GLN A 1 3.00 -5.22 14.21
C GLN A 1 1.62 -5.26 13.58
N VAL A 2 1.04 -6.44 13.33
CA VAL A 2 -0.29 -6.53 12.71
C VAL A 2 -1.37 -6.47 13.79
N HIS A 3 -2.44 -5.71 13.57
CA HIS A 3 -3.56 -5.67 14.50
C HIS A 3 -4.39 -6.94 14.40
N GLY A 4 -4.85 -7.47 15.54
CA GLY A 4 -5.68 -8.68 15.55
C GLY A 4 -7.01 -8.50 14.81
N SER A 5 -7.52 -7.27 14.74
CA SER A 5 -8.71 -6.91 13.95
C SER A 5 -8.52 -7.17 12.46
N ASP A 6 -7.31 -7.00 11.94
CA ASP A 6 -7.01 -7.17 10.52
C ASP A 6 -6.99 -8.64 10.13
N LEU A 7 -6.77 -9.52 11.13
CA LEU A 7 -6.73 -10.97 11.00
C LEU A 7 -8.07 -11.64 11.36
N ASP A 8 -9.04 -10.88 11.87
CA ASP A 8 -10.34 -11.41 12.27
C ASP A 8 -11.23 -11.66 11.03
N PRO A 9 -11.54 -12.92 10.67
CA PRO A 9 -12.37 -13.23 9.51
C PRO A 9 -13.82 -12.75 9.65
N ALA A 10 -14.29 -12.46 10.87
CA ALA A 10 -15.61 -11.87 11.07
C ALA A 10 -15.66 -10.38 10.69
N LEU A 11 -14.53 -9.68 10.82
CA LEU A 11 -14.40 -8.27 10.42
C LEU A 11 -13.99 -8.14 8.94
N ASN A 12 -13.20 -9.11 8.44
CA ASN A 12 -12.68 -9.10 7.06
C ASN A 12 -13.07 -10.37 6.30
N PRO A 13 -14.38 -10.57 6.03
CA PRO A 13 -14.85 -11.76 5.34
C PRO A 13 -14.27 -11.84 3.92
N GLY A 14 -13.60 -12.95 3.61
CA GLY A 14 -12.98 -13.18 2.31
C GLY A 14 -11.60 -12.52 2.13
N ALA A 15 -11.01 -11.97 3.19
CA ALA A 15 -9.65 -11.45 3.13
C ALA A 15 -8.64 -12.53 2.71
N GLN A 16 -7.70 -12.11 1.87
CA GLN A 16 -6.54 -12.90 1.45
C GLN A 16 -5.28 -12.23 2.01
N TYR A 17 -4.31 -13.04 2.44
CA TYR A 17 -3.10 -12.54 3.09
C TYR A 17 -1.89 -12.96 2.27
N PHE A 18 -0.92 -12.05 2.17
CA PHE A 18 0.30 -12.24 1.40
C PHE A 18 1.50 -11.85 2.25
N GLY A 19 2.55 -12.64 2.17
CA GLY A 19 3.83 -12.37 2.81
C GLY A 19 4.82 -11.89 1.76
N GLU A 20 5.53 -10.81 2.06
CA GLU A 20 6.63 -10.31 1.23
C GLU A 20 7.96 -10.52 1.95
N ALA A 21 8.99 -10.88 1.19
CA ALA A 21 10.38 -10.80 1.64
C ALA A 21 11.20 -9.99 0.63
N GLN A 22 11.92 -8.99 1.11
CA GLN A 22 12.91 -8.25 0.33
C GLN A 22 14.33 -8.62 0.78
N TYR A 23 15.17 -9.00 -0.18
CA TYR A 23 16.55 -9.40 0.06
C TYR A 23 17.50 -8.29 -0.40
N VAL A 24 18.15 -7.61 0.55
CA VAL A 24 19.10 -6.53 0.24
C VAL A 24 20.51 -7.00 0.54
N THR A 25 21.33 -7.20 -0.50
CA THR A 25 22.75 -7.58 -0.34
C THR A 25 23.67 -6.69 -1.19
N PRO A 26 24.93 -6.44 -0.75
CA PRO A 26 25.85 -5.58 -1.49
C PRO A 26 26.18 -6.10 -2.90
N ASP A 27 26.30 -7.41 -3.07
CA ASP A 27 26.58 -8.04 -4.36
C ASP A 27 25.40 -7.90 -5.34
N ASP A 28 24.17 -8.04 -4.87
CA ASP A 28 22.96 -7.84 -5.68
C ASP A 28 22.77 -6.38 -6.09
N ALA A 29 23.04 -5.45 -5.15
CA ALA A 29 23.04 -4.01 -5.43
C ALA A 29 24.12 -3.63 -6.45
N LEU A 30 25.35 -4.16 -6.33
CA LEU A 30 26.44 -3.95 -7.29
C LEU A 30 26.12 -4.54 -8.68
N ALA A 31 25.32 -5.61 -8.73
CA ALA A 31 24.84 -6.20 -9.98
C ALA A 31 23.70 -5.40 -10.63
N GLY A 32 23.14 -4.39 -9.95
CA GLY A 32 22.05 -3.56 -10.46
C GLY A 32 20.66 -4.17 -10.32
N ASN A 33 20.49 -5.15 -9.42
CA ASN A 33 19.24 -5.90 -9.23
C ASN A 33 18.31 -5.31 -8.15
N GLY A 34 18.58 -4.08 -7.69
CA GLY A 34 17.79 -3.47 -6.62
C GLY A 34 16.29 -3.34 -6.90
N TRP A 35 15.84 -3.53 -8.15
CA TRP A 35 14.43 -3.42 -8.56
C TRP A 35 13.63 -4.72 -8.50
N ASN A 36 14.30 -5.87 -8.34
CA ASN A 36 13.67 -7.19 -8.44
C ASN A 36 14.06 -8.12 -7.28
N ASN A 37 14.39 -7.53 -6.14
CA ASN A 37 14.88 -8.23 -4.96
C ASN A 37 13.78 -8.53 -3.92
N ALA A 38 12.52 -8.25 -4.26
CA ALA A 38 11.36 -8.64 -3.49
C ALA A 38 10.74 -9.94 -4.04
N SER A 39 10.06 -10.70 -3.20
CA SER A 39 9.30 -11.88 -3.57
C SER A 39 8.10 -12.01 -2.65
N TRP A 40 6.98 -12.52 -3.16
CA TRP A 40 5.77 -12.70 -2.36
C TRP A 40 5.22 -14.12 -2.43
N GLU A 41 4.42 -14.48 -1.43
CA GLU A 41 3.71 -15.75 -1.37
C GLU A 41 2.40 -15.60 -0.59
N ASN A 42 1.43 -16.46 -0.91
CA ASN A 42 0.18 -16.56 -0.16
C ASN A 42 0.45 -16.95 1.30
N LEU A 43 -0.25 -16.33 2.24
CA LEU A 43 -0.26 -16.72 3.64
C LEU A 43 -1.61 -17.34 4.00
N THR A 44 -1.56 -18.44 4.73
CA THR A 44 -2.74 -18.92 5.46
C THR A 44 -2.67 -18.39 6.88
N ILE A 45 -3.69 -17.65 7.29
CA ILE A 45 -3.86 -17.19 8.67
C ILE A 45 -4.89 -18.07 9.37
N ALA A 46 -4.57 -18.54 10.57
CA ALA A 46 -5.52 -19.31 11.38
C ALA A 46 -6.81 -18.50 11.64
N SER A 47 -7.97 -19.16 11.61
CA SER A 47 -9.26 -18.47 11.72
C SER A 47 -9.63 -18.01 13.15
N SER A 48 -8.75 -18.17 14.13
CA SER A 48 -8.99 -17.79 15.53
C SER A 48 -7.71 -17.43 16.27
N PRO A 49 -7.75 -16.53 17.27
CA PRO A 49 -6.62 -16.23 18.13
C PRO A 49 -6.12 -17.46 18.94
N PRO A 50 -4.80 -17.57 19.23
CA PRO A 50 -3.73 -16.74 18.71
C PRO A 50 -3.53 -17.02 17.22
N TYR A 51 -3.55 -15.95 16.40
CA TYR A 51 -3.40 -16.06 14.96
C TYR A 51 -2.00 -16.58 14.62
N SER A 52 -1.92 -17.70 13.92
CA SER A 52 -0.68 -18.22 13.35
C SER A 52 -0.71 -18.07 11.84
N ALA A 53 0.46 -17.79 11.26
CA ALA A 53 0.66 -17.72 9.81
C ALA A 53 1.42 -18.96 9.35
N SER A 54 1.02 -19.54 8.22
CA SER A 54 1.77 -20.58 7.52
C SER A 54 1.93 -20.23 6.04
N LEU A 55 3.07 -20.63 5.48
CA LEU A 55 3.35 -20.61 4.05
C LEU A 55 2.94 -21.96 3.46
N PRO A 56 1.94 -22.01 2.58
CA PRO A 56 1.62 -23.24 1.85
C PRO A 56 2.68 -23.46 0.75
N ASP A 57 3.56 -24.47 0.91
CA ASP A 57 4.60 -24.86 -0.07
C ASP A 57 4.05 -25.19 -1.49
N PRO A 58 4.79 -24.92 -2.59
CA PRO A 58 5.74 -23.84 -2.86
C PRO A 58 5.17 -22.92 -3.96
N GLY A 59 4.68 -21.74 -3.55
CA GLY A 59 4.03 -20.78 -4.45
C GLY A 59 4.78 -19.46 -4.56
N THR A 60 6.06 -19.38 -4.18
CA THR A 60 6.78 -18.10 -4.16
C THR A 60 6.87 -17.45 -5.55
N HIS A 61 6.25 -16.28 -5.69
CA HIS A 61 6.39 -15.39 -6.82
C HIS A 61 7.67 -14.59 -6.65
N ARG A 62 8.72 -15.04 -7.35
CA ARG A 62 10.06 -14.45 -7.23
C ARG A 62 10.16 -13.17 -8.03
N GLN A 63 10.96 -12.24 -7.54
CA GLN A 63 11.30 -10.98 -8.22
C GLN A 63 10.13 -9.98 -8.35
N GLU A 64 9.06 -10.22 -7.60
CA GLU A 64 7.84 -9.41 -7.56
C GLU A 64 7.54 -9.05 -6.09
N PRO A 65 7.33 -7.77 -5.74
CA PRO A 65 6.76 -7.40 -4.45
C PRO A 65 5.28 -7.80 -4.35
N ALA A 66 4.74 -7.91 -3.14
CA ALA A 66 3.40 -8.40 -2.84
C ALA A 66 2.28 -7.54 -3.43
N ILE A 67 2.54 -6.29 -3.82
CA ILE A 67 1.56 -5.48 -4.58
C ILE A 67 1.16 -6.14 -5.91
N PHE A 68 2.00 -7.03 -6.47
CA PHE A 68 1.67 -7.82 -7.66
C PHE A 68 0.57 -8.85 -7.40
N ALA A 69 0.40 -9.32 -6.15
CA ALA A 69 -0.70 -10.21 -5.79
C ALA A 69 -2.07 -9.56 -6.04
N TRP A 70 -2.17 -8.23 -5.95
CA TRP A 70 -3.43 -7.54 -6.24
C TRP A 70 -3.86 -7.72 -7.69
N VAL A 71 -2.91 -7.63 -8.63
CA VAL A 71 -3.16 -7.86 -10.07
C VAL A 71 -3.46 -9.33 -10.37
N ASP A 72 -2.80 -10.25 -9.66
CA ASP A 72 -3.04 -11.69 -9.82
C ASP A 72 -4.47 -12.09 -9.41
N ILE A 73 -4.99 -11.51 -8.32
CA ILE A 73 -6.35 -11.74 -7.82
C ILE A 73 -7.40 -10.99 -8.64
N ASP A 74 -7.12 -9.73 -8.98
CA ASP A 74 -8.01 -8.87 -9.77
C ASP A 74 -7.28 -8.35 -11.03
N PRO A 75 -7.44 -9.03 -12.18
CA PRO A 75 -6.81 -8.65 -13.43
C PRO A 75 -7.23 -7.27 -13.99
N ALA A 76 -8.24 -6.62 -13.41
CA ALA A 76 -8.64 -5.26 -13.77
C ALA A 76 -7.87 -4.17 -13.00
N VAL A 77 -7.01 -4.56 -12.05
CA VAL A 77 -6.04 -3.65 -11.42
C VAL A 77 -5.03 -3.19 -12.46
N THR A 78 -4.80 -1.89 -12.53
CA THR A 78 -3.69 -1.34 -13.31
C THR A 78 -2.51 -1.12 -12.39
N LEU A 79 -1.33 -1.64 -12.77
CA LEU A 79 -0.09 -1.48 -12.02
C LEU A 79 1.00 -0.91 -12.94
N THR A 80 1.71 0.11 -12.46
CA THR A 80 2.86 0.72 -13.15
C THR A 80 4.02 0.94 -12.19
N SER A 81 5.24 0.89 -12.71
CA SER A 81 6.42 1.32 -11.97
C SER A 81 6.67 2.82 -12.17
N VAL A 82 7.24 3.45 -11.16
CA VAL A 82 7.77 4.82 -11.21
C VAL A 82 9.21 4.78 -10.72
N ASP A 83 10.16 5.07 -11.61
CA ASP A 83 11.60 5.01 -11.34
C ASP A 83 12.15 6.44 -11.20
N ILE A 84 12.58 6.82 -9.99
CA ILE A 84 13.12 8.15 -9.69
C ILE A 84 14.46 8.03 -8.97
N ASP A 85 14.43 7.77 -7.65
CA ASP A 85 15.59 7.64 -6.76
C ASP A 85 15.73 6.20 -6.24
N GLY A 86 15.27 5.28 -7.07
CA GLY A 86 14.73 3.98 -6.68
C GLY A 86 13.43 3.71 -7.42
N ARG A 87 12.79 2.59 -7.12
CA ARG A 87 11.56 2.12 -7.73
C ARG A 87 10.40 2.19 -6.75
N LEU A 88 9.28 2.66 -7.27
CA LEU A 88 7.97 2.60 -6.66
C LEU A 88 7.06 1.78 -7.59
N TYR A 89 6.08 1.09 -7.03
CA TYR A 89 4.94 0.57 -7.78
C TYR A 89 3.69 1.35 -7.37
N PHE A 90 2.96 1.84 -8.36
CA PHE A 90 1.66 2.47 -8.21
C PHE A 90 0.61 1.56 -8.84
N ALA A 91 -0.39 1.17 -8.08
CA ALA A 91 -1.50 0.35 -8.54
C ALA A 91 -2.83 1.01 -8.20
N TYR A 92 -3.83 0.79 -9.05
CA TYR A 92 -5.19 1.28 -8.80
C TYR A 92 -6.27 0.38 -9.40
N ARG A 93 -7.47 0.46 -8.82
CA ARG A 93 -8.68 -0.21 -9.27
C ARG A 93 -9.88 0.72 -9.09
N VAL A 94 -10.75 0.75 -10.10
CA VAL A 94 -12.00 1.54 -10.07
C VAL A 94 -13.21 0.63 -10.26
N THR A 95 -14.06 0.48 -9.25
CA THR A 95 -15.23 -0.42 -9.26
C THR A 95 -16.54 0.35 -9.20
N ASP A 96 -17.52 -0.09 -9.98
CA ASP A 96 -18.90 0.42 -9.91
C ASP A 96 -19.58 -0.14 -8.66
N ASN A 97 -20.13 0.74 -7.80
CA ASN A 97 -20.88 0.34 -6.61
C ASN A 97 -22.31 -0.11 -6.94
N GLY A 98 -22.78 0.14 -8.17
CA GLY A 98 -24.11 -0.25 -8.66
C GLY A 98 -25.23 0.71 -8.22
N ASP A 99 -24.89 1.84 -7.62
CA ASP A 99 -25.81 2.84 -7.08
C ASP A 99 -25.59 4.25 -7.65
N GLY A 100 -24.80 4.37 -8.72
CA GLY A 100 -24.41 5.64 -9.32
C GLY A 100 -23.16 6.26 -8.68
N THR A 101 -22.48 5.52 -7.80
CA THR A 101 -21.16 5.88 -7.30
C THR A 101 -20.09 4.89 -7.75
N TRP A 102 -18.85 5.34 -7.77
CA TRP A 102 -17.67 4.56 -8.12
C TRP A 102 -16.68 4.57 -6.96
N HIS A 103 -16.17 3.39 -6.64
CA HIS A 103 -15.12 3.21 -5.66
C HIS A 103 -13.74 3.24 -6.34
N TYR A 104 -12.85 4.06 -5.82
CA TYR A 104 -11.47 4.20 -6.27
C TYR A 104 -10.53 3.74 -5.16
N GLU A 105 -9.71 2.75 -5.48
CA GLU A 105 -8.70 2.19 -4.58
C GLU A 105 -7.31 2.39 -5.21
N TYR A 106 -6.36 2.91 -4.44
CA TYR A 106 -4.98 3.16 -4.87
C TYR A 106 -3.99 2.56 -3.86
N ALA A 107 -2.90 2.01 -4.35
CA ALA A 107 -1.77 1.55 -3.53
C ALA A 107 -0.46 2.05 -4.12
N ILE A 108 0.45 2.51 -3.25
CA ILE A 108 1.82 2.85 -3.60
C ILE A 108 2.75 2.02 -2.73
N HIS A 109 3.58 1.18 -3.35
CA HIS A 109 4.63 0.43 -2.68
C HIS A 109 5.99 1.03 -3.05
N ASN A 110 6.77 1.44 -2.04
CA ASN A 110 8.12 1.93 -2.26
C ASN A 110 9.11 0.79 -2.11
N VAL A 111 9.68 0.32 -3.22
CA VAL A 111 10.63 -0.80 -3.20
C VAL A 111 11.95 -0.36 -2.59
N ASN A 112 12.50 0.78 -3.01
CA ASN A 112 13.84 1.22 -2.58
C ASN A 112 14.18 2.71 -2.76
N SER A 113 13.19 3.58 -2.96
CA SER A 113 13.42 5.03 -3.07
C SER A 113 13.69 5.64 -1.70
N ASP A 114 14.94 6.03 -1.44
CA ASP A 114 15.38 6.71 -0.22
C ASP A 114 14.63 8.04 0.01
N ARG A 115 14.36 8.76 -1.10
CA ARG A 115 13.61 10.02 -1.08
C ARG A 115 12.23 9.93 -0.41
N SER A 116 11.65 8.72 -0.36
CA SER A 116 10.32 8.45 0.20
C SER A 116 9.21 9.29 -0.49
N ILE A 117 7.96 9.19 -0.02
CA ILE A 117 6.85 10.01 -0.48
C ILE A 117 6.16 10.68 0.72
N GLY A 118 5.83 11.97 0.58
CA GLY A 118 5.15 12.75 1.63
C GLY A 118 3.73 13.20 1.28
N SER A 119 3.27 12.98 0.05
CA SER A 119 1.91 13.33 -0.37
C SER A 119 1.45 12.52 -1.59
N PHE A 120 0.15 12.25 -1.67
CA PHE A 120 -0.54 11.69 -2.84
C PHE A 120 -1.77 12.55 -3.15
N ALA A 121 -2.01 12.83 -4.44
CA ALA A 121 -3.08 13.72 -4.87
C ALA A 121 -3.74 13.21 -6.15
N VAL A 122 -5.07 13.28 -6.19
CA VAL A 122 -5.91 12.86 -7.32
C VAL A 122 -6.76 14.05 -7.77
N PRO A 123 -6.73 14.42 -9.05
CA PRO A 123 -7.66 15.41 -9.58
C PRO A 123 -9.11 14.92 -9.47
N VAL A 124 -10.00 15.79 -9.02
CA VAL A 124 -11.43 15.53 -8.87
C VAL A 124 -12.21 16.71 -9.45
N ASP A 125 -13.39 16.46 -10.03
CA ASP A 125 -14.26 17.56 -10.45
C ASP A 125 -15.03 18.11 -9.25
N SER A 126 -15.15 19.44 -9.19
CA SER A 126 -15.92 20.16 -8.18
C SER A 126 -17.41 19.77 -8.13
N SER A 127 -17.94 19.18 -9.22
CA SER A 127 -19.32 18.72 -9.29
C SER A 127 -19.54 17.34 -8.68
N VAL A 128 -18.47 16.61 -8.36
CA VAL A 128 -18.55 15.24 -7.85
C VAL A 128 -18.57 15.23 -6.32
N GLY A 129 -19.56 14.56 -5.75
CA GLY A 129 -19.65 14.26 -4.33
C GLY A 129 -18.64 13.18 -3.95
N LEU A 130 -17.74 13.50 -3.01
CA LEU A 130 -16.78 12.54 -2.46
C LEU A 130 -17.28 11.95 -1.14
N ALA A 131 -17.14 10.64 -0.99
CA ALA A 131 -17.49 9.90 0.22
C ALA A 131 -16.43 8.82 0.51
N SER A 132 -16.56 8.15 1.66
CA SER A 132 -15.73 6.99 2.05
C SER A 132 -14.21 7.22 1.92
N ILE A 133 -13.75 8.48 2.04
CA ILE A 133 -12.35 8.84 1.89
C ILE A 133 -11.54 8.16 3.00
N GLY A 134 -10.56 7.36 2.61
CA GLY A 134 -9.77 6.54 3.52
C GLY A 134 -8.28 6.58 3.20
N PHE A 135 -7.51 6.23 4.21
CA PHE A 135 -6.06 6.09 4.19
C PHE A 135 -5.70 4.87 5.06
N HIS A 136 -4.70 4.11 4.64
CA HIS A 136 -4.12 3.04 5.43
C HIS A 136 -2.62 2.95 5.13
N ASP A 137 -1.81 2.78 6.17
CA ASP A 137 -0.36 2.70 6.09
C ASP A 137 0.18 1.55 6.94
N VAL A 138 1.43 1.65 7.37
CA VAL A 138 2.08 0.66 8.22
C VAL A 138 2.20 1.18 9.65
N ASP A 139 1.85 0.36 10.63
CA ASP A 139 2.11 0.67 12.03
C ASP A 139 3.59 0.51 12.35
N TYR A 140 4.30 1.62 12.54
CA TYR A 140 5.67 1.62 13.07
C TYR A 140 5.68 1.11 14.51
N HIS A 141 6.65 0.25 14.83
CA HIS A 141 6.67 -0.46 16.11
C HIS A 141 8.10 -0.68 16.61
N SER A 142 8.26 -1.43 17.72
CA SER A 142 9.59 -1.81 18.23
C SER A 142 10.51 -0.62 18.53
N ASN A 143 9.95 0.52 18.97
CA ASN A 143 10.63 1.79 19.23
C ASN A 143 11.22 2.45 17.97
N GLU A 144 10.65 2.20 16.80
CA GLU A 144 10.92 3.00 15.61
C GLU A 144 10.66 4.49 15.89
N PRO A 145 11.52 5.39 15.39
CA PRO A 145 11.46 6.82 15.73
C PRO A 145 10.38 7.57 14.93
N TYR A 146 9.68 6.88 14.04
CA TYR A 146 8.76 7.47 13.07
C TYR A 146 7.40 7.78 13.71
N ASP A 147 6.86 8.92 13.33
CA ASP A 147 5.51 9.34 13.64
C ASP A 147 4.53 8.52 12.79
N GLY A 148 3.68 7.73 13.45
CA GLY A 148 2.63 6.92 12.82
C GLY A 148 1.31 7.67 12.65
N THR A 149 1.29 9.00 12.73
CA THR A 149 0.07 9.77 12.48
C THR A 149 -0.36 9.61 11.01
N ASP A 150 -1.57 9.09 10.80
CA ASP A 150 -2.21 8.95 9.50
C ASP A 150 -2.19 10.25 8.68
N TRP A 151 -2.18 10.11 7.36
CA TRP A 151 -2.20 11.28 6.47
C TRP A 151 -3.60 11.88 6.44
N PRO A 152 -3.81 13.10 6.96
CA PRO A 152 -5.07 13.78 6.75
C PRO A 152 -5.30 14.02 5.27
N PHE A 153 -6.58 14.02 4.86
CA PHE A 153 -6.97 14.41 3.53
C PHE A 153 -7.48 15.86 3.48
N THR A 154 -7.36 16.47 2.31
CA THR A 154 -7.96 17.76 1.98
C THR A 154 -8.59 17.66 0.59
N ALA A 155 -9.78 18.24 0.40
CA ALA A 155 -10.44 18.34 -0.89
C ALA A 155 -10.73 19.82 -1.17
N ASP A 156 -10.10 20.37 -2.21
CA ASP A 156 -10.24 21.79 -2.56
C ASP A 156 -11.22 22.06 -3.71
N GLY A 157 -11.95 21.02 -4.13
CA GLY A 157 -12.88 21.04 -5.26
C GLY A 157 -12.22 20.77 -6.61
N THR A 158 -10.89 20.70 -6.68
CA THR A 158 -10.16 20.30 -7.89
C THR A 158 -9.21 19.13 -7.67
N THR A 159 -8.81 18.93 -6.42
CA THR A 159 -7.85 17.91 -6.02
C THR A 159 -8.22 17.36 -4.66
N LEU A 160 -8.20 16.04 -4.54
CA LEU A 160 -8.21 15.31 -3.28
C LEU A 160 -6.76 14.94 -2.94
N THR A 161 -6.25 15.41 -1.80
CA THR A 161 -4.85 15.24 -1.40
C THR A 161 -4.75 14.63 -0.01
N TRP A 162 -3.91 13.61 0.14
CA TRP A 162 -3.40 13.11 1.43
C TRP A 162 -1.95 13.53 1.57
N ALA A 163 -1.56 14.03 2.73
CA ALA A 163 -0.16 14.41 2.98
C ALA A 163 0.21 14.26 4.45
N THR A 164 1.45 13.83 4.70
CA THR A 164 2.05 13.88 6.03
C THR A 164 2.68 15.25 6.32
N THR A 165 3.18 15.42 7.54
CA THR A 165 3.95 16.60 7.92
C THR A 165 5.21 16.71 7.05
N PRO A 166 5.52 17.88 6.45
CA PRO A 166 6.71 18.05 5.63
C PRO A 166 8.01 17.69 6.36
N PHE A 167 8.95 17.07 5.65
CA PHE A 167 10.25 16.64 6.21
C PHE A 167 11.01 17.77 6.94
N ALA A 168 10.93 19.00 6.42
CA ALA A 168 11.57 20.17 7.04
C ALA A 168 11.00 20.53 8.43
N THR A 169 9.76 20.12 8.73
CA THR A 169 9.09 20.32 10.00
C THR A 169 9.28 19.11 10.92
N ASN A 170 9.14 17.90 10.38
CA ASN A 170 9.36 16.66 11.10
C ASN A 170 10.05 15.64 10.18
N ALA A 171 11.35 15.41 10.39
CA ALA A 171 12.11 14.42 9.63
C ALA A 171 11.63 12.98 9.85
N ASN A 172 10.95 12.75 10.98
CA ASN A 172 10.37 11.47 11.36
C ASN A 172 8.88 11.38 11.02
N ALA A 173 8.31 12.34 10.27
CA ALA A 173 6.91 12.29 9.83
C ALA A 173 6.58 10.97 9.13
N ASN A 174 5.30 10.66 8.97
CA ASN A 174 4.82 9.43 8.39
C ASN A 174 5.08 9.31 6.87
N ALA A 175 6.30 9.49 6.37
CA ALA A 175 6.62 9.33 4.96
C ALA A 175 6.49 7.86 4.54
N LEU A 176 6.05 7.64 3.30
CA LEU A 176 6.02 6.32 2.67
C LEU A 176 7.46 5.91 2.32
N ARG A 177 8.06 5.13 3.22
CA ARG A 177 9.48 4.76 3.23
C ARG A 177 9.76 3.49 2.44
N TRP A 178 11.05 3.24 2.19
CA TRP A 178 11.53 1.98 1.61
C TRP A 178 10.86 0.78 2.29
N GLY A 179 10.33 -0.13 1.50
CA GLY A 179 9.79 -1.43 1.91
C GLY A 179 8.37 -1.36 2.46
N THR A 180 7.69 -0.22 2.31
CA THR A 180 6.33 -0.01 2.83
C THR A 180 5.34 0.25 1.71
N LEU A 181 4.07 -0.08 1.95
CA LEU A 181 2.95 0.14 1.04
C LEU A 181 1.88 0.95 1.75
N TYR A 182 1.45 2.06 1.15
CA TYR A 182 0.34 2.88 1.64
C TYR A 182 -0.82 2.79 0.67
N ASN A 183 -2.03 2.86 1.21
CA ASN A 183 -3.29 2.72 0.50
C ASN A 183 -4.16 3.97 0.70
N PHE A 184 -4.87 4.35 -0.37
CA PHE A 184 -5.74 5.51 -0.42
C PHE A 184 -7.02 5.14 -1.14
N ARG A 185 -8.16 5.61 -0.64
CA ARG A 185 -9.45 5.29 -1.25
C ARG A 185 -10.47 6.40 -1.13
N PHE A 186 -11.45 6.40 -2.02
CA PHE A 186 -12.64 7.22 -1.91
C PHE A 186 -13.74 6.68 -2.83
N ASP A 187 -14.98 7.05 -2.53
CA ASP A 187 -16.12 6.91 -3.44
C ASP A 187 -16.45 8.26 -4.06
N ALA A 188 -16.88 8.25 -5.32
CA ALA A 188 -17.30 9.44 -6.06
C ALA A 188 -18.59 9.16 -6.82
N ASP A 189 -19.53 10.12 -6.81
CA ASP A 189 -20.72 10.05 -7.66
C ASP A 189 -20.42 10.39 -9.14
N THR A 190 -21.40 10.11 -10.01
CA THR A 190 -21.36 10.40 -11.44
C THR A 190 -22.04 11.71 -11.82
#